data_AF-A0A514WU47-F1
#
_entry.id   AF-A0A514WU47-F1
#
_cell.length_a   1.000
_cell.length_b   1.000
_cell.length_c   1.000
_cell.angle_alpha   90.00
_cell.angle_beta   90.00
_cell.angle_gamma   90.00
#
_symmetry.space_group_name_H-M   'P 1'
#
loop_
_entity.id
_entity.type
_entity.pdbx_description
1 polymer ?
#
loop_
_entity_poly.entity_id
_entity_poly.type
_entity_poly.pdbx_seq_one_letter_code
_entity_poly.pdbx_strand_id
1 'polypeptide(L)'
;MSYKIELFHSLLNNFLKGEEALLTIEGDVLAVRGKQPATYGTLSAAANIVGKYLKLQEGDIAVLNDPYSGGTTLDEMTFIMAVSEDLLWVSRRPMVKSIKTGKSVEEEGLRIPPTPLRQSGKVNDVILSAMQAHPACPPNFTEWIKEQFAQMIEHAYRLIHTVETTGFEITGELIEEYLDLSKNLATHRISENASGDARVDIVLDSGELLRLSLEIHEGRIKMDFGGTSAAKTIQLTESAAYGTCFHTISKYYGFTDYANSGTFSSLTVTKPSGCWLMAKYPASIVKGMNSGIAALQAAIELALTHIHSKKEKALSCYSPLTVQFNANSSQAVLRLQGGEGAFANRDGASAHLENISIERIERELPVKIVRADRRQSLGGKGKFSGGRGLIFKVEALADVETTWLSDLTLHRPRIPKNCSHGDPCEVILDSNGSTKVLPVLGTQKVLKGDVLTLCSGSGGGFGKPETPA
;
A
#
# COMPACT_ATOMS: atom_id res chain seq x y z
N MET A 1 25.05 7.85 -19.21
CA MET A 1 23.62 8.13 -19.46
C MET A 1 23.58 9.32 -20.41
N SER A 2 22.71 9.33 -21.42
CA SER A 2 22.57 10.48 -22.33
C SER A 2 21.89 11.64 -21.61
N TYR A 3 22.25 12.89 -21.94
CA TYR A 3 21.64 14.10 -21.38
C TYR A 3 20.10 14.09 -21.55
N LYS A 4 19.60 13.59 -22.69
CA LYS A 4 18.15 13.48 -22.94
C LYS A 4 17.46 12.53 -21.97
N ILE A 5 18.09 11.42 -21.63
CA ILE A 5 17.53 10.43 -20.69
C ILE A 5 17.49 10.99 -19.27
N GLU A 6 18.55 11.70 -18.84
CA GLU A 6 18.57 12.36 -17.52
C GLU A 6 17.48 13.43 -17.41
N LEU A 7 17.30 14.23 -18.46
CA LEU A 7 16.24 15.23 -18.52
C LEU A 7 14.85 14.57 -18.48
N PHE A 8 14.64 13.47 -19.21
CA PHE A 8 13.39 12.73 -19.17
C PHE A 8 13.09 12.17 -17.78
N HIS A 9 14.07 11.53 -17.14
CA HIS A 9 13.95 11.00 -15.80
C HIS A 9 13.61 12.11 -14.78
N SER A 10 14.27 13.26 -14.89
CA SER A 10 14.01 14.43 -14.05
C SER A 10 12.58 14.99 -14.27
N LEU A 11 12.14 15.09 -15.52
CA LEU A 11 10.78 15.51 -15.87
C LEU A 11 9.74 14.60 -15.20
N LEU A 12 9.90 13.28 -15.32
CA LEU A 12 9.00 12.28 -14.72
C LEU A 12 8.97 12.38 -13.19
N ASN A 13 10.14 12.53 -12.55
CA ASN A 13 10.24 12.68 -11.08
C ASN A 13 9.63 13.98 -10.57
N ASN A 14 9.74 15.06 -11.34
CA ASN A 14 9.16 16.34 -10.96
C ASN A 14 7.65 16.38 -11.18
N PHE A 15 7.15 15.67 -12.20
CA PHE A 15 5.73 15.61 -12.51
C PHE A 15 4.95 14.71 -11.54
N LEU A 16 5.46 13.51 -11.25
CA LEU A 16 4.75 12.53 -10.41
C LEU A 16 5.03 12.75 -8.92
N LYS A 17 4.06 13.26 -8.16
CA LYS A 17 4.21 13.66 -6.74
C LYS A 17 3.36 12.86 -5.74
N GLY A 18 2.67 11.81 -6.20
CA GLY A 18 1.77 11.01 -5.37
C GLY A 18 1.68 9.55 -5.78
N GLU A 19 0.48 8.98 -5.63
CA GLU A 19 0.11 7.67 -6.19
C GLU A 19 -0.23 7.88 -7.67
N GLU A 20 0.79 7.97 -8.53
CA GLU A 20 0.65 8.43 -9.92
C GLU A 20 1.49 7.61 -10.89
N ALA A 21 1.02 7.48 -12.12
CA ALA A 21 1.76 6.81 -13.19
C ALA A 21 1.57 7.54 -14.52
N LEU A 22 2.61 7.57 -15.35
CA LEU A 22 2.53 8.00 -16.74
C LEU A 22 2.79 6.80 -17.64
N LEU A 23 1.92 6.59 -18.62
CA LEU A 23 1.96 5.46 -19.53
C LEU A 23 1.78 5.93 -20.97
N THR A 24 2.24 5.13 -21.93
CA THR A 24 1.78 5.23 -23.31
C THR A 24 0.37 4.65 -23.46
N ILE A 25 -0.33 5.01 -24.54
CA ILE A 25 -1.66 4.46 -24.84
C ILE A 25 -1.62 2.96 -25.18
N GLU A 26 -0.46 2.46 -25.63
CA GLU A 26 -0.17 1.03 -25.83
C GLU A 26 0.02 0.25 -24.52
N GLY A 27 0.17 0.97 -23.38
CA GLY A 27 0.26 0.39 -22.06
C GLY A 27 1.68 0.30 -21.48
N ASP A 28 2.68 0.91 -22.13
CA ASP A 28 4.02 0.98 -21.57
C ASP A 28 4.07 1.99 -20.43
N VAL A 29 4.42 1.50 -19.23
CA VAL A 29 4.60 2.35 -18.06
C VAL A 29 5.92 3.08 -18.19
N LEU A 30 5.87 4.40 -18.34
CA LEU A 30 7.06 5.26 -18.40
C LEU A 30 7.61 5.53 -17.00
N ALA A 31 6.70 5.78 -16.05
CA ALA A 31 7.03 5.87 -14.63
C ALA A 31 5.80 5.58 -13.78
N VAL A 32 6.03 4.96 -12.62
CA VAL A 32 5.03 4.85 -11.54
C VAL A 32 5.65 5.30 -10.22
N ARG A 33 4.89 6.06 -9.43
CA ARG A 33 5.26 6.52 -8.10
C ARG A 33 4.11 6.21 -7.14
N GLY A 34 4.48 5.87 -5.92
CA GLY A 34 3.51 5.55 -4.88
C GLY A 34 4.16 5.24 -3.55
N LYS A 35 3.45 5.57 -2.47
CA LYS A 35 3.78 5.21 -1.10
C LYS A 35 3.18 3.85 -0.74
N GLN A 36 2.04 3.50 -1.34
CA GLN A 36 1.42 2.19 -1.15
C GLN A 36 2.08 1.14 -2.06
N PRO A 37 2.49 -0.03 -1.53
CA PRO A 37 3.10 -1.08 -2.35
C PRO A 37 2.24 -1.54 -3.53
N ALA A 38 0.93 -1.68 -3.33
CA ALA A 38 -0.01 -2.12 -4.37
C ALA A 38 -0.07 -1.17 -5.59
N THR A 39 0.30 0.11 -5.43
CA THR A 39 0.25 1.12 -6.49
C THR A 39 1.03 0.71 -7.74
N TYR A 40 2.19 0.07 -7.55
CA TYR A 40 3.10 -0.28 -8.63
C TYR A 40 2.54 -1.30 -9.63
N GLY A 41 1.48 -2.03 -9.26
CA GLY A 41 0.74 -2.91 -10.18
C GLY A 41 -0.68 -2.44 -10.48
N THR A 42 -1.31 -1.70 -9.56
CA THR A 42 -2.73 -1.33 -9.69
C THR A 42 -2.95 -0.16 -10.65
N LEU A 43 -2.10 0.86 -10.67
CA LEU A 43 -2.28 2.01 -11.57
C LEU A 43 -2.13 1.63 -13.05
N SER A 44 -1.16 0.78 -13.36
CA SER A 44 -0.96 0.28 -14.73
C SER A 44 -2.09 -0.66 -15.15
N ALA A 45 -2.56 -1.53 -14.24
CA ALA A 45 -3.75 -2.34 -14.49
C ALA A 45 -4.99 -1.48 -14.78
N ALA A 46 -5.18 -0.40 -14.03
CA ALA A 46 -6.29 0.55 -14.24
C ALA A 46 -6.24 1.19 -15.62
N ALA A 47 -5.09 1.73 -16.03
CA ALA A 47 -4.91 2.33 -17.35
C ALA A 47 -5.16 1.33 -18.47
N ASN A 48 -4.56 0.13 -18.36
CA ASN A 48 -4.66 -0.92 -19.37
C ASN A 48 -6.10 -1.44 -19.52
N ILE A 49 -6.87 -1.49 -18.43
CA ILE A 49 -8.27 -1.86 -18.47
C ILE A 49 -9.10 -0.75 -19.10
N VAL A 50 -8.90 0.51 -18.71
CA VAL A 50 -9.57 1.66 -19.31
C VAL A 50 -9.31 1.72 -20.82
N GLY A 51 -8.05 1.62 -21.27
CA GLY A 51 -7.70 1.69 -22.69
C GLY A 51 -8.29 0.56 -23.54
N LYS A 52 -8.62 -0.60 -22.94
CA LYS A 52 -9.32 -1.68 -23.65
C LYS A 52 -10.79 -1.37 -23.92
N TYR A 53 -11.44 -0.60 -23.05
CA TYR A 53 -12.88 -0.35 -23.10
C TYR A 53 -13.25 1.05 -23.58
N LEU A 54 -12.34 2.01 -23.43
CA LEU A 54 -12.56 3.42 -23.68
C LEU A 54 -11.44 3.96 -24.58
N LYS A 55 -11.83 4.73 -25.60
CA LYS A 55 -10.91 5.54 -26.39
C LYS A 55 -10.96 6.96 -25.86
N LEU A 56 -9.95 7.35 -25.10
CA LEU A 56 -9.84 8.69 -24.53
C LEU A 56 -9.13 9.60 -25.54
N GLN A 57 -9.71 10.77 -25.80
CA GLN A 57 -9.04 11.85 -26.53
C GLN A 57 -8.28 12.74 -25.56
N GLU A 58 -7.35 13.57 -26.05
CA GLU A 58 -6.63 14.53 -25.22
C GLU A 58 -7.61 15.36 -24.35
N GLY A 59 -7.33 15.37 -23.05
CA GLY A 59 -8.14 16.02 -22.03
C GLY A 59 -9.30 15.17 -21.48
N ASP A 60 -9.67 14.06 -22.10
CA ASP A 60 -10.69 13.16 -21.57
C ASP A 60 -10.22 12.51 -20.27
N ILE A 61 -11.16 12.28 -19.35
CA ILE A 61 -10.88 11.67 -18.04
C ILE A 61 -11.87 10.55 -17.76
N ALA A 62 -11.33 9.34 -17.57
CA ALA A 62 -12.05 8.22 -16.99
C ALA A 62 -11.74 8.10 -15.49
N VAL A 63 -12.69 7.53 -14.74
CA VAL A 63 -12.54 7.26 -13.30
C VAL A 63 -12.89 5.82 -12.97
N LEU A 64 -12.26 5.28 -11.92
CA LEU A 64 -12.62 4.01 -11.29
C LEU A 64 -12.12 3.95 -9.85
N ASN A 65 -12.79 3.15 -9.02
CA ASN A 65 -12.20 2.63 -7.78
C ASN A 65 -12.36 1.11 -7.65
N ASP A 66 -12.95 0.46 -8.66
CA ASP A 66 -13.17 -0.98 -8.70
C ASP A 66 -11.85 -1.77 -8.57
N PRO A 67 -11.64 -2.54 -7.49
CA PRO A 67 -10.37 -3.23 -7.25
C PRO A 67 -10.01 -4.21 -8.37
N TYR A 68 -11.00 -4.90 -8.93
CA TYR A 68 -10.77 -5.88 -10.01
C TYR A 68 -10.42 -5.21 -11.34
N SER A 69 -10.62 -3.89 -11.43
CA SER A 69 -10.26 -3.06 -12.57
C SER A 69 -9.01 -2.20 -12.33
N GLY A 70 -8.18 -2.53 -11.33
CA GLY A 70 -6.96 -1.76 -11.01
C GLY A 70 -7.12 -0.73 -9.88
N GLY A 71 -8.26 -0.74 -9.18
CA GLY A 71 -8.40 -0.07 -7.89
C GLY A 71 -7.63 -0.79 -6.76
N THR A 72 -7.64 -0.17 -5.58
CA THR A 72 -7.08 -0.70 -4.33
C THR A 72 -8.20 -1.02 -3.34
N THR A 73 -8.73 0.00 -2.67
CA THR A 73 -9.95 -0.07 -1.87
C THR A 73 -10.97 0.93 -2.43
N LEU A 74 -12.25 0.79 -2.07
CA LEU A 74 -13.32 1.68 -2.56
C LEU A 74 -13.23 3.12 -2.03
N ASP A 75 -12.35 3.33 -1.07
CA ASP A 75 -12.05 4.61 -0.41
C ASP A 75 -11.17 5.55 -1.24
N GLU A 76 -10.57 5.05 -2.33
CA GLU A 76 -9.67 5.81 -3.20
C GLU A 76 -10.19 5.79 -4.64
N MET A 77 -10.26 6.95 -5.28
CA MET A 77 -10.61 7.06 -6.70
C MET A 77 -9.33 7.13 -7.54
N THR A 78 -9.29 6.38 -8.62
CA THR A 78 -8.26 6.46 -9.66
C THR A 78 -8.82 7.24 -10.85
N PHE A 79 -8.10 8.28 -11.26
CA PHE A 79 -8.38 9.12 -12.41
C PHE A 79 -7.39 8.77 -13.52
N ILE A 80 -7.89 8.60 -14.75
CA ILE A 80 -7.08 8.29 -15.93
C ILE A 80 -7.38 9.39 -16.95
N MET A 81 -6.41 10.27 -17.18
CA MET A 81 -6.50 11.39 -18.12
C MET A 81 -5.60 11.10 -19.33
N ALA A 82 -6.12 11.28 -20.55
CA ALA A 82 -5.26 11.39 -21.72
C ALA A 82 -4.64 12.79 -21.75
N VAL A 83 -3.31 12.86 -21.59
CA VAL A 83 -2.58 14.15 -21.59
C VAL A 83 -2.07 14.52 -22.98
N SER A 84 -2.02 13.56 -23.90
CA SER A 84 -1.85 13.72 -25.35
C SER A 84 -2.52 12.54 -26.05
N GLU A 85 -2.40 12.45 -27.38
CA GLU A 85 -2.87 11.29 -28.16
C GLU A 85 -2.12 9.99 -27.79
N ASP A 86 -0.88 10.10 -27.31
CA ASP A 86 0.00 8.96 -27.03
C ASP A 86 0.16 8.65 -25.54
N LEU A 87 -0.24 9.57 -24.65
CA LEU A 87 0.08 9.47 -23.22
C LEU A 87 -1.14 9.50 -22.31
N LEU A 88 -1.15 8.57 -21.36
CA LEU A 88 -2.11 8.46 -20.27
C LEU A 88 -1.44 8.80 -18.94
N TRP A 89 -2.02 9.74 -18.20
CA TRP A 89 -1.66 10.04 -16.82
C TRP A 89 -2.71 9.48 -15.88
N VAL A 90 -2.26 8.64 -14.95
CA VAL A 90 -3.08 8.02 -13.91
C VAL A 90 -2.74 8.64 -12.56
N SER A 91 -3.75 9.05 -11.82
CA SER A 91 -3.58 9.61 -10.47
C SER A 91 -4.63 9.02 -9.53
N ARG A 92 -4.20 8.42 -8.41
CA ARG A 92 -5.09 7.93 -7.36
C ARG A 92 -5.18 8.93 -6.21
N ARG A 93 -6.41 9.24 -5.81
CA ARG A 93 -6.72 10.22 -4.77
C ARG A 93 -7.64 9.60 -3.71
N PRO A 94 -7.40 9.88 -2.42
CA PRO A 94 -8.33 9.45 -1.38
C PRO A 94 -9.66 10.17 -1.56
N MET A 95 -10.75 9.42 -1.62
CA MET A 95 -12.12 9.91 -1.74
C MET A 95 -12.77 10.00 -0.36
N VAL A 96 -12.65 8.96 0.45
CA VAL A 96 -13.08 8.91 1.84
C VAL A 96 -12.17 7.94 2.59
N LYS A 97 -11.85 8.19 3.85
CA LYS A 97 -11.12 7.19 4.66
C LYS A 97 -12.11 6.41 5.50
N SER A 98 -12.22 5.11 5.28
CA SER A 98 -13.04 4.21 6.08
C SER A 98 -12.41 2.82 6.24
N ILE A 99 -12.97 2.03 7.14
CA ILE A 99 -12.64 0.63 7.41
C ILE A 99 -13.99 -0.07 7.46
N LYS A 100 -14.51 -0.39 6.29
CA LYS A 100 -15.72 -1.20 6.14
C LYS A 100 -15.31 -2.60 5.75
N THR A 101 -15.27 -3.50 6.73
CA THR A 101 -15.01 -4.92 6.44
C THR A 101 -16.32 -5.64 6.21
N GLY A 102 -16.44 -6.32 5.08
CA GLY A 102 -17.58 -7.17 4.78
C GLY A 102 -17.19 -8.57 4.35
N LYS A 103 -18.18 -9.35 3.94
CA LYS A 103 -17.99 -10.63 3.23
C LYS A 103 -17.83 -10.43 1.73
N SER A 104 -18.33 -9.31 1.21
CA SER A 104 -18.25 -8.94 -0.19
C SER A 104 -17.86 -7.48 -0.37
N VAL A 105 -17.37 -7.13 -1.56
CA VAL A 105 -16.92 -5.77 -1.89
C VAL A 105 -18.05 -4.74 -1.84
N GLU A 106 -19.30 -5.15 -2.04
CA GLU A 106 -20.49 -4.30 -1.99
C GLU A 106 -20.78 -3.77 -0.59
N GLU A 107 -20.37 -4.51 0.44
CA GLU A 107 -20.46 -4.09 1.84
C GLU A 107 -19.35 -3.07 2.20
N GLU A 108 -18.31 -2.94 1.35
CA GLU A 108 -17.16 -2.07 1.59
C GLU A 108 -17.41 -0.61 1.15
N GLY A 109 -18.37 -0.33 0.25
CA GLY A 109 -18.68 1.03 -0.18
C GLY A 109 -19.21 1.19 -1.61
N LEU A 110 -19.07 2.42 -2.14
CA LEU A 110 -19.44 2.75 -3.52
C LEU A 110 -18.39 2.21 -4.48
N ARG A 111 -18.76 1.24 -5.31
CA ARG A 111 -17.90 0.69 -6.37
C ARG A 111 -18.21 1.32 -7.72
N ILE A 112 -17.19 1.88 -8.35
CA ILE A 112 -17.22 2.57 -9.63
C ILE A 112 -16.32 1.81 -10.60
N PRO A 113 -16.90 1.11 -11.60
CA PRO A 113 -16.13 0.48 -12.67
C PRO A 113 -15.52 1.55 -13.59
N PRO A 114 -14.65 1.19 -14.55
CA PRO A 114 -14.13 2.10 -15.56
C PRO A 114 -15.24 2.93 -16.21
N THR A 115 -15.26 4.23 -15.94
CA THR A 115 -16.34 5.14 -16.35
C THR A 115 -15.78 6.40 -17.00
N PRO A 116 -16.14 6.72 -18.26
CA PRO A 116 -15.75 7.98 -18.89
C PRO A 116 -16.57 9.13 -18.29
N LEU A 117 -15.95 9.94 -17.43
CA LEU A 117 -16.66 10.96 -16.65
C LEU A 117 -16.48 12.38 -17.21
N ARG A 118 -15.42 12.61 -17.97
CA ARG A 118 -15.23 13.84 -18.75
C ARG A 118 -14.83 13.49 -20.18
N GLN A 119 -15.58 14.00 -21.15
CA GLN A 119 -15.34 13.78 -22.58
C GLN A 119 -15.46 15.09 -23.36
N SER A 120 -14.54 15.35 -24.27
CA SER A 120 -14.51 16.53 -25.15
C SER A 120 -14.75 17.85 -24.40
N GLY A 121 -14.08 18.01 -23.25
CA GLY A 121 -14.21 19.22 -22.43
C GLY A 121 -15.35 19.22 -21.41
N LYS A 122 -16.27 18.26 -21.46
CA LYS A 122 -17.53 18.30 -20.68
C LYS A 122 -17.62 17.15 -19.69
N VAL A 123 -18.06 17.46 -18.47
CA VAL A 123 -18.36 16.46 -17.44
C VAL A 123 -19.72 15.82 -17.75
N ASN A 124 -19.84 14.51 -17.57
CA ASN A 124 -21.12 13.83 -17.68
C ASN A 124 -21.92 13.97 -16.37
N ASP A 125 -22.72 15.04 -16.28
CA ASP A 125 -23.51 15.33 -15.08
C ASP A 125 -24.55 14.24 -14.76
N VAL A 126 -25.03 13.49 -15.76
CA VAL A 126 -25.99 12.38 -15.54
C VAL A 126 -25.32 11.24 -14.78
N ILE A 127 -24.14 10.81 -15.22
CA ILE A 127 -23.35 9.79 -14.53
C ILE A 127 -22.95 10.27 -13.14
N LEU A 128 -22.47 11.51 -13.03
CA LEU A 128 -22.04 12.08 -11.75
C LEU A 128 -23.19 12.16 -10.74
N SER A 129 -24.38 12.57 -11.18
CA SER A 129 -25.59 12.61 -10.34
C SER A 129 -26.02 11.21 -9.90
N ALA A 130 -25.91 10.20 -10.77
CA ALA A 130 -26.21 8.82 -10.42
C ALA A 130 -25.22 8.26 -9.37
N MET A 131 -23.93 8.58 -9.48
CA MET A 131 -22.93 8.23 -8.46
C MET A 131 -23.23 8.92 -7.12
N GLN A 132 -23.55 10.21 -7.15
CA GLN A 132 -23.87 11.00 -5.96
C GLN A 132 -25.10 10.48 -5.20
N ALA A 133 -26.06 9.87 -5.91
CA ALA A 133 -27.26 9.30 -5.32
C ALA A 133 -27.00 7.98 -4.56
N HIS A 134 -25.82 7.37 -4.71
CA HIS A 134 -25.51 6.12 -4.03
C HIS A 134 -25.37 6.33 -2.51
N PRO A 135 -25.96 5.48 -1.64
CA PRO A 135 -25.96 5.68 -0.19
C PRO A 135 -24.56 5.73 0.46
N ALA A 136 -23.59 5.04 -0.14
CA ALA A 136 -22.20 5.05 0.31
C ALA A 136 -21.33 6.16 -0.32
N CYS A 137 -21.91 7.03 -1.16
CA CYS A 137 -21.20 8.16 -1.74
C CYS A 137 -20.91 9.22 -0.66
N PRO A 138 -19.68 9.77 -0.57
CA PRO A 138 -19.38 10.83 0.38
C PRO A 138 -20.18 12.12 0.14
N PRO A 139 -20.35 12.97 1.18
CA PRO A 139 -20.90 14.30 0.98
C PRO A 139 -20.00 15.15 0.07
N ASN A 140 -20.60 16.06 -0.71
CA ASN A 140 -19.91 16.95 -1.65
C ASN A 140 -19.06 16.23 -2.71
N PHE A 141 -19.41 14.99 -3.06
CA PHE A 141 -18.64 14.18 -4.02
C PHE A 141 -18.60 14.83 -5.41
N THR A 142 -19.68 15.47 -5.84
CA THR A 142 -19.75 16.21 -7.11
C THR A 142 -18.74 17.36 -7.17
N GLU A 143 -18.69 18.19 -6.13
CA GLU A 143 -17.74 19.29 -6.00
C GLU A 143 -16.31 18.77 -5.96
N TRP A 144 -16.06 17.72 -5.15
CA TRP A 144 -14.76 17.09 -5.03
C TRP A 144 -14.24 16.54 -6.38
N ILE A 145 -15.08 15.87 -7.17
CA ILE A 145 -14.71 15.40 -8.52
C ILE A 145 -14.32 16.56 -9.43
N LYS A 146 -15.10 17.65 -9.43
CA LYS A 146 -14.83 18.84 -10.25
C LYS A 146 -13.52 19.50 -9.85
N GLU A 147 -13.22 19.56 -8.55
CA GLU A 147 -11.92 20.02 -8.04
C GLU A 147 -10.76 19.13 -8.48
N GLN A 148 -10.90 17.79 -8.41
CA GLN A 148 -9.86 16.87 -8.88
C GLN A 148 -9.60 17.06 -10.38
N PHE A 149 -10.64 17.21 -11.20
CA PHE A 149 -10.49 17.49 -12.62
C PHE A 149 -9.76 18.81 -12.88
N ALA A 150 -10.14 19.89 -12.19
CA ALA A 150 -9.47 21.19 -12.36
C ALA A 150 -7.97 21.10 -12.03
N GLN A 151 -7.62 20.44 -10.92
CA GLN A 151 -6.22 20.23 -10.52
C GLN A 151 -5.44 19.39 -11.54
N MET A 152 -6.03 18.29 -12.04
CA MET A 152 -5.39 17.44 -13.04
C MET A 152 -5.16 18.19 -14.35
N ILE A 153 -6.18 18.91 -14.84
CA ILE A 153 -6.08 19.68 -16.07
C ILE A 153 -4.98 20.75 -15.95
N GLU A 154 -4.96 21.51 -14.86
CA GLU A 154 -3.92 22.51 -14.61
C GLU A 154 -2.52 21.87 -14.56
N HIS A 155 -2.38 20.70 -13.93
CA HIS A 155 -1.09 20.02 -13.84
C HIS A 155 -0.63 19.45 -15.18
N ALA A 156 -1.53 18.89 -15.98
CA ALA A 156 -1.24 18.41 -17.33
C ALA A 156 -0.77 19.57 -18.23
N TYR A 157 -1.43 20.73 -18.17
CA TYR A 157 -0.98 21.93 -18.89
C TYR A 157 0.45 22.34 -18.52
N ARG A 158 0.82 22.27 -17.24
CA ARG A 158 2.19 22.60 -16.80
C ARG A 158 3.23 21.61 -17.34
N LEU A 159 2.89 20.33 -17.42
CA LEU A 159 3.76 19.32 -18.04
C LEU A 159 3.98 19.66 -19.51
N ILE A 160 2.91 19.82 -20.28
CA ILE A 160 2.95 20.12 -21.71
C ILE A 160 3.76 21.40 -21.95
N HIS A 161 3.45 22.47 -21.21
CA HIS A 161 4.17 23.74 -21.33
C HIS A 161 5.68 23.61 -21.01
N THR A 162 6.05 22.79 -20.03
CA THR A 162 7.47 22.53 -19.71
C THR A 162 8.16 21.79 -20.85
N VAL A 163 7.49 20.80 -21.45
CA VAL A 163 8.02 20.04 -22.60
C VAL A 163 8.21 20.97 -23.80
N GLU A 164 7.20 21.79 -24.13
CA GLU A 164 7.25 22.76 -25.22
C GLU A 164 8.34 23.82 -25.03
N THR A 165 8.44 24.43 -23.85
CA THR A 165 9.40 25.53 -23.60
C THR A 165 10.85 25.05 -23.54
N THR A 166 11.08 23.80 -23.16
CA THR A 166 12.43 23.21 -23.18
C THR A 166 12.82 22.69 -24.57
N GLY A 167 11.89 22.63 -25.52
CA GLY A 167 12.09 21.98 -26.82
C GLY A 167 12.38 20.48 -26.69
N PHE A 168 11.97 19.89 -25.57
CA PHE A 168 12.17 18.47 -25.30
C PHE A 168 11.08 17.68 -25.99
N GLU A 169 11.44 16.66 -26.77
CA GLU A 169 10.47 15.80 -27.43
C GLU A 169 10.49 14.41 -26.80
N ILE A 170 9.30 13.91 -26.45
CA ILE A 170 9.10 12.55 -25.98
C ILE A 170 8.87 11.67 -27.20
N THR A 171 9.93 11.09 -27.74
CA THR A 171 9.87 10.19 -28.91
C THR A 171 9.80 8.72 -28.48
N GLY A 172 9.32 7.84 -29.37
CA GLY A 172 9.35 6.40 -29.14
C GLY A 172 10.76 5.86 -28.86
N GLU A 173 11.76 6.31 -29.62
CA GLU A 173 13.17 5.95 -29.41
C GLU A 173 13.66 6.33 -27.99
N LEU A 174 13.31 7.53 -27.51
CA LEU A 174 13.68 7.96 -26.17
C LEU A 174 13.01 7.10 -25.09
N ILE A 175 11.74 6.73 -25.29
CA ILE A 175 11.00 5.84 -24.39
C ILE A 175 11.71 4.49 -24.32
N GLU A 176 12.01 3.87 -25.47
CA GLU A 176 12.71 2.59 -25.55
C GLU A 176 14.07 2.64 -24.85
N GLU A 177 14.89 3.66 -25.15
CA GLU A 177 16.20 3.86 -24.50
C GLU A 177 16.07 3.99 -22.98
N TYR A 178 15.06 4.71 -22.48
CA TYR A 178 14.85 4.89 -21.05
C TYR A 178 14.36 3.62 -20.35
N LEU A 179 13.47 2.84 -20.99
CA LEU A 179 13.02 1.55 -20.48
C LEU A 179 14.18 0.55 -20.42
N ASP A 180 15.01 0.49 -21.45
CA ASP A 180 16.20 -0.36 -21.48
C ASP A 180 17.23 0.04 -20.43
N LEU A 181 17.46 1.35 -20.26
CA LEU A 181 18.30 1.86 -19.18
C LEU A 181 17.81 1.40 -17.81
N SER A 182 16.51 1.53 -17.56
CA SER A 182 15.91 1.20 -16.28
C SER A 182 15.96 -0.31 -16.01
N LYS A 183 15.73 -1.13 -17.04
CA LYS A 183 15.91 -2.58 -17.02
C LYS A 183 17.35 -2.99 -16.70
N ASN A 184 18.33 -2.39 -17.38
CA ASN A 184 19.75 -2.68 -17.16
C ASN A 184 20.19 -2.27 -15.75
N LEU A 185 19.71 -1.12 -15.25
CA LEU A 185 19.97 -0.67 -13.89
C LEU A 185 19.42 -1.64 -12.83
N ALA A 186 18.16 -2.06 -12.98
CA ALA A 186 17.56 -3.05 -12.08
C ALA A 186 18.31 -4.38 -12.12
N THR A 187 18.60 -4.89 -13.31
CA THR A 187 19.34 -6.14 -13.53
C THR A 187 20.71 -6.09 -12.85
N HIS A 188 21.47 -5.02 -13.08
CA HIS A 188 22.78 -4.79 -12.47
C HIS A 188 22.71 -4.76 -10.94
N ARG A 189 21.79 -3.97 -10.37
CA ARG A 189 21.62 -3.85 -8.92
C ARG A 189 21.21 -5.18 -8.29
N ILE A 190 20.40 -6.00 -8.97
CA ILE A 190 20.02 -7.32 -8.46
C ILE A 190 21.24 -8.27 -8.53
N SER A 191 21.92 -8.35 -9.68
CA SER A 191 23.04 -9.29 -9.89
C SER A 191 24.26 -9.01 -9.02
N GLU A 192 24.57 -7.74 -8.75
CA GLU A 192 25.68 -7.37 -7.85
C GLU A 192 25.45 -7.85 -6.41
N ASN A 193 24.19 -7.96 -6.01
CA ASN A 193 23.83 -8.16 -4.62
C ASN A 193 23.57 -9.62 -4.27
N ALA A 194 22.99 -10.44 -5.17
CA ALA A 194 22.83 -11.88 -4.91
C ALA A 194 22.51 -12.75 -6.12
N SER A 195 22.79 -14.05 -5.91
CA SER A 195 22.19 -15.19 -6.60
C SER A 195 21.82 -16.23 -5.53
N GLY A 196 20.67 -16.88 -5.65
CA GLY A 196 20.22 -17.91 -4.72
C GLY A 196 18.70 -18.02 -4.60
N ASP A 197 18.26 -18.96 -3.77
CA ASP A 197 16.85 -19.24 -3.54
C ASP A 197 16.50 -19.31 -2.05
N ALA A 198 15.22 -19.05 -1.75
CA ALA A 198 14.67 -19.20 -0.41
C ALA A 198 13.19 -19.60 -0.47
N ARG A 199 12.75 -20.32 0.57
CA ARG A 199 11.34 -20.66 0.78
C ARG A 199 10.86 -20.11 2.11
N VAL A 200 9.70 -19.45 2.08
CA VAL A 200 9.09 -18.84 3.26
C VAL A 200 7.61 -19.17 3.29
N ASP A 201 7.14 -19.59 4.45
CA ASP A 201 5.73 -19.78 4.76
C ASP A 201 5.30 -18.75 5.81
N ILE A 202 4.19 -18.05 5.55
CA ILE A 202 3.51 -17.17 6.50
C ILE A 202 2.07 -17.64 6.64
N VAL A 203 1.61 -17.76 7.88
CA VAL A 203 0.21 -18.09 8.19
C VAL A 203 -0.43 -16.85 8.79
N LEU A 204 -1.51 -16.36 8.19
CA LEU A 204 -2.29 -15.25 8.73
C LEU A 204 -3.15 -15.74 9.92
N ASP A 205 -3.63 -14.82 10.75
CA ASP A 205 -4.39 -15.15 11.97
C ASP A 205 -5.70 -15.90 11.68
N SER A 206 -6.26 -15.77 10.47
CA SER A 206 -7.41 -16.54 9.97
C SER A 206 -7.05 -17.94 9.44
N GLY A 207 -5.76 -18.29 9.48
CA GLY A 207 -5.21 -19.58 9.05
C GLY A 207 -5.03 -19.72 7.54
N GLU A 208 -5.14 -18.65 6.75
CA GLU A 208 -4.69 -18.64 5.35
C GLU A 208 -3.15 -18.76 5.31
N LEU A 209 -2.67 -19.68 4.47
CA LEU A 209 -1.25 -19.88 4.19
C LEU A 209 -0.82 -19.05 2.98
N LEU A 210 0.26 -18.29 3.15
CA LEU A 210 1.10 -17.74 2.09
C LEU A 210 2.37 -18.60 1.97
N ARG A 211 2.65 -19.12 0.79
CA ARG A 211 3.89 -19.83 0.51
C ARG A 211 4.63 -19.09 -0.59
N LEU A 212 5.89 -18.74 -0.35
CA LEU A 212 6.77 -18.10 -1.32
C LEU A 212 7.99 -18.98 -1.56
N SER A 213 8.24 -19.31 -2.83
CA SER A 213 9.55 -19.72 -3.32
C SER A 213 10.13 -18.57 -4.12
N LEU A 214 11.23 -17.99 -3.64
CA LEU A 214 11.92 -16.87 -4.28
C LEU A 214 13.24 -17.37 -4.85
N GLU A 215 13.50 -17.08 -6.12
CA GLU A 215 14.73 -17.40 -6.83
C GLU A 215 15.30 -16.13 -7.47
N ILE A 216 16.61 -15.93 -7.32
CA ILE A 216 17.36 -14.81 -7.90
C ILE A 216 18.49 -15.37 -8.73
N HIS A 217 18.49 -15.07 -10.02
CA HIS A 217 19.51 -15.54 -10.95
C HIS A 217 19.72 -14.50 -12.07
N GLU A 218 20.98 -14.16 -12.36
CA GLU A 218 21.35 -13.24 -13.45
C GLU A 218 20.54 -11.93 -13.49
N GLY A 219 20.32 -11.33 -12.31
CA GLY A 219 19.58 -10.06 -12.20
C GLY A 219 18.07 -10.19 -12.40
N ARG A 220 17.53 -11.41 -12.52
CA ARG A 220 16.10 -11.72 -12.60
C ARG A 220 15.60 -12.34 -11.31
N ILE A 221 14.35 -12.07 -10.97
CA ILE A 221 13.69 -12.58 -9.77
C ILE A 221 12.44 -13.33 -10.19
N LYS A 222 12.32 -14.56 -9.71
CA LYS A 222 11.12 -15.37 -9.84
C LYS A 222 10.52 -15.60 -8.46
N MET A 223 9.27 -15.20 -8.29
CA MET A 223 8.48 -15.49 -7.10
C MET A 223 7.37 -16.45 -7.47
N ASP A 224 7.43 -17.66 -6.93
CA ASP A 224 6.37 -18.65 -7.07
C ASP A 224 5.59 -18.80 -5.77
N PHE A 225 4.30 -18.50 -5.84
CA PHE A 225 3.36 -18.64 -4.74
C PHE A 225 2.63 -19.99 -4.72
N GLY A 226 3.15 -21.00 -5.43
CA GLY A 226 2.68 -22.38 -5.41
C GLY A 226 2.43 -22.92 -4.00
N GLY A 227 1.23 -23.43 -3.74
CA GLY A 227 0.80 -23.91 -2.43
C GLY A 227 0.20 -22.84 -1.50
N THR A 228 0.12 -21.59 -1.93
CA THR A 228 -0.69 -20.56 -1.24
C THR A 228 -2.16 -20.98 -1.24
N SER A 229 -2.79 -20.92 -0.07
CA SER A 229 -4.14 -21.43 0.15
C SER A 229 -5.24 -20.60 -0.54
N ALA A 230 -6.43 -21.19 -0.66
CA ALA A 230 -7.64 -20.46 -1.04
C ALA A 230 -8.03 -19.42 0.01
N ALA A 231 -8.77 -18.41 -0.41
CA ALA A 231 -9.27 -17.36 0.47
C ALA A 231 -10.28 -17.88 1.50
N LYS A 232 -10.21 -17.36 2.73
CA LYS A 232 -11.31 -17.44 3.70
C LYS A 232 -11.87 -16.06 3.99
N THR A 233 -11.00 -15.13 4.38
CA THR A 233 -11.33 -13.74 4.75
C THR A 233 -10.33 -12.71 4.23
N ILE A 234 -9.12 -13.14 3.85
CA ILE A 234 -8.06 -12.28 3.30
C ILE A 234 -8.01 -12.51 1.80
N GLN A 235 -8.08 -11.44 0.99
CA GLN A 235 -8.02 -11.51 -0.47
C GLN A 235 -7.38 -10.26 -1.07
N LEU A 236 -6.51 -10.44 -2.06
CA LEU A 236 -5.89 -9.38 -2.85
C LEU A 236 -6.13 -9.62 -4.33
N THR A 237 -6.31 -8.53 -5.07
CA THR A 237 -6.31 -8.59 -6.54
C THR A 237 -4.91 -8.92 -7.04
N GLU A 238 -4.84 -9.51 -8.22
CA GLU A 238 -3.57 -9.89 -8.84
C GLU A 238 -2.63 -8.69 -9.04
N SER A 239 -3.18 -7.54 -9.44
CA SER A 239 -2.43 -6.30 -9.62
C SER A 239 -1.87 -5.76 -8.30
N ALA A 240 -2.63 -5.84 -7.20
CA ALA A 240 -2.15 -5.46 -5.87
C ALA A 240 -1.06 -6.40 -5.34
N ALA A 241 -1.20 -7.72 -5.56
CA ALA A 241 -0.19 -8.70 -5.20
C ALA A 241 1.11 -8.49 -5.98
N TYR A 242 1.05 -8.33 -7.30
CA TYR A 242 2.21 -8.04 -8.14
C TYR A 242 2.89 -6.72 -7.74
N GLY A 243 2.11 -5.64 -7.58
CA GLY A 243 2.62 -4.34 -7.17
C GLY A 243 3.37 -4.41 -5.85
N THR A 244 2.82 -5.15 -4.87
CA THR A 244 3.48 -5.36 -3.57
C THR A 244 4.80 -6.11 -3.71
N CYS A 245 4.84 -7.15 -4.55
CA CYS A 245 6.06 -7.90 -4.83
C CYS A 245 7.14 -7.01 -5.46
N PHE A 246 6.77 -6.27 -6.52
CA PHE A 246 7.67 -5.36 -7.22
C PHE A 246 8.18 -4.23 -6.31
N HIS A 247 7.28 -3.59 -5.55
CA HIS A 247 7.65 -2.50 -4.66
C HIS A 247 8.67 -2.96 -3.60
N THR A 248 8.44 -4.14 -3.00
CA THR A 248 9.33 -4.67 -1.96
C THR A 248 10.72 -4.97 -2.50
N ILE A 249 10.80 -5.59 -3.69
CA ILE A 249 12.07 -5.83 -4.38
C ILE A 249 12.77 -4.54 -4.78
N SER A 250 12.07 -3.65 -5.49
CA SER A 250 12.67 -2.41 -5.99
C SER A 250 13.20 -1.54 -4.86
N LYS A 251 12.50 -1.52 -3.72
CA LYS A 251 12.96 -0.81 -2.51
C LYS A 251 14.20 -1.46 -1.92
N TYR A 252 14.24 -2.79 -1.83
CA TYR A 252 15.39 -3.51 -1.28
C TYR A 252 16.67 -3.28 -2.11
N TYR A 253 16.55 -3.34 -3.44
CA TYR A 253 17.67 -3.12 -4.36
C TYR A 253 17.86 -1.65 -4.77
N GLY A 254 17.03 -0.74 -4.26
CA GLY A 254 17.15 0.70 -4.40
C GLY A 254 16.76 1.30 -5.75
N PHE A 255 16.04 0.59 -6.61
CA PHE A 255 15.66 1.05 -7.96
C PHE A 255 14.20 1.53 -8.09
N THR A 256 13.50 1.76 -6.98
CA THR A 256 12.09 2.22 -6.99
C THR A 256 11.89 3.51 -7.80
N ASP A 257 12.85 4.43 -7.81
CA ASP A 257 12.78 5.68 -8.61
C ASP A 257 12.84 5.43 -10.12
N TYR A 258 13.18 4.23 -10.57
CA TYR A 258 13.18 3.82 -11.97
C TYR A 258 12.02 2.87 -12.30
N ALA A 259 11.01 2.77 -11.42
CA ALA A 259 9.87 1.89 -11.62
C ALA A 259 9.09 2.24 -12.90
N ASN A 260 9.17 1.34 -13.88
CA ASN A 260 8.58 1.42 -15.22
C ASN A 260 8.55 0.02 -15.89
N SER A 261 8.01 -0.07 -17.12
CA SER A 261 7.92 -1.34 -17.88
C SER A 261 9.26 -2.07 -18.00
N GLY A 262 10.37 -1.33 -18.15
CA GLY A 262 11.71 -1.90 -18.20
C GLY A 262 12.07 -2.65 -16.93
N THR A 263 11.89 -2.03 -15.77
CA THR A 263 12.14 -2.69 -14.47
C THR A 263 11.16 -3.80 -14.14
N PHE A 264 9.91 -3.73 -14.61
CA PHE A 264 8.90 -4.76 -14.37
C PHE A 264 9.30 -6.10 -14.99
N SER A 265 10.04 -6.07 -16.10
CA SER A 265 10.58 -7.28 -16.75
C SER A 265 11.58 -8.06 -15.89
N SER A 266 12.12 -7.46 -14.82
CA SER A 266 13.03 -8.15 -13.90
C SER A 266 12.32 -9.13 -12.94
N LEU A 267 10.98 -9.04 -12.82
CA LEU A 267 10.20 -9.80 -11.85
C LEU A 267 9.13 -10.66 -12.54
N THR A 268 9.20 -11.96 -12.32
CA THR A 268 8.14 -12.92 -12.67
C THR A 268 7.41 -13.39 -11.41
N VAL A 269 6.08 -13.32 -11.40
CA VAL A 269 5.23 -13.78 -10.29
C VAL A 269 4.27 -14.85 -10.76
N THR A 270 4.36 -16.06 -10.19
CA THR A 270 3.42 -17.16 -10.44
C THR A 270 2.64 -17.51 -9.18
N LYS A 271 1.41 -18.02 -9.34
CA LYS A 271 0.53 -18.36 -8.23
C LYS A 271 -0.52 -19.40 -8.66
N PRO A 272 -1.02 -20.25 -7.74
CA PRO A 272 -2.06 -21.21 -8.06
C PRO A 272 -3.41 -20.51 -8.29
N SER A 273 -4.20 -21.06 -9.21
CA SER A 273 -5.56 -20.56 -9.48
C SER A 273 -6.43 -20.65 -8.22
N GLY A 274 -7.22 -19.60 -7.95
CA GLY A 274 -8.16 -19.56 -6.83
C GLY A 274 -7.52 -19.31 -5.45
N CYS A 275 -6.22 -19.02 -5.38
CA CYS A 275 -5.59 -18.60 -4.14
C CYS A 275 -6.00 -17.17 -3.75
N TRP A 276 -5.75 -16.80 -2.50
CA TRP A 276 -6.16 -15.49 -1.99
C TRP A 276 -5.44 -14.28 -2.63
N LEU A 277 -4.41 -14.51 -3.44
CA LEU A 277 -3.73 -13.47 -4.25
C LEU A 277 -4.39 -13.24 -5.63
N MET A 278 -5.56 -13.84 -5.86
CA MET A 278 -6.33 -13.76 -7.10
C MET A 278 -7.81 -13.46 -6.83
N ALA A 279 -8.08 -12.42 -6.04
CA ALA A 279 -9.44 -12.00 -5.73
C ALA A 279 -10.26 -11.77 -7.00
N LYS A 280 -11.47 -12.33 -7.03
CA LYS A 280 -12.46 -12.11 -8.08
C LYS A 280 -13.72 -11.52 -7.46
N TYR A 281 -14.44 -10.73 -8.23
CA TYR A 281 -15.75 -10.23 -7.83
C TYR A 281 -16.65 -11.39 -7.36
N PRO A 282 -17.34 -11.29 -6.21
CA PRO A 282 -17.49 -10.11 -5.34
C PRO A 282 -16.62 -10.12 -4.06
N ALA A 283 -15.41 -10.70 -4.07
CA ALA A 283 -14.53 -10.80 -2.91
C ALA A 283 -14.21 -9.45 -2.21
N SER A 284 -14.40 -9.35 -0.89
CA SER A 284 -13.95 -8.22 -0.06
C SER A 284 -12.42 -8.03 -0.12
N ILE A 285 -11.94 -6.78 -0.19
CA ILE A 285 -10.52 -6.46 -0.43
C ILE A 285 -9.85 -5.73 0.75
N VAL A 286 -10.62 -5.05 1.62
CA VAL A 286 -10.06 -4.18 2.69
C VAL A 286 -9.07 -4.94 3.59
N LYS A 287 -9.42 -6.17 3.98
CA LYS A 287 -8.53 -6.99 4.83
C LYS A 287 -7.24 -7.39 4.13
N GLY A 288 -7.30 -7.75 2.84
CA GLY A 288 -6.11 -8.08 2.07
C GLY A 288 -5.20 -6.88 1.84
N MET A 289 -5.78 -5.71 1.56
CA MET A 289 -5.03 -4.47 1.39
C MET A 289 -4.29 -4.02 2.67
N ASN A 290 -4.77 -4.42 3.85
CA ASN A 290 -4.03 -4.22 5.09
C ASN A 290 -3.08 -5.39 5.39
N SER A 291 -3.63 -6.57 5.65
CA SER A 291 -2.92 -7.72 6.21
C SER A 291 -2.23 -8.58 5.15
N GLY A 292 -2.84 -8.73 3.98
CA GLY A 292 -2.28 -9.48 2.86
C GLY A 292 -1.04 -8.82 2.27
N ILE A 293 -1.05 -7.48 2.13
CA ILE A 293 0.14 -6.70 1.72
C ILE A 293 1.26 -6.92 2.73
N ALA A 294 0.95 -6.80 4.03
CA ALA A 294 1.92 -7.00 5.09
C ALA A 294 2.54 -8.41 5.07
N ALA A 295 1.72 -9.45 4.86
CA ALA A 295 2.19 -10.82 4.72
C ALA A 295 3.12 -11.01 3.50
N LEU A 296 2.78 -10.45 2.34
CA LEU A 296 3.65 -10.48 1.16
C LEU A 296 5.01 -9.81 1.43
N GLN A 297 4.99 -8.61 2.02
CA GLN A 297 6.21 -7.88 2.35
C GLN A 297 7.08 -8.68 3.33
N ALA A 298 6.49 -9.20 4.41
CA ALA A 298 7.20 -10.01 5.38
C ALA A 298 7.81 -11.28 4.76
N ALA A 299 7.09 -11.97 3.88
CA ALA A 299 7.60 -13.17 3.22
C ALA A 299 8.80 -12.86 2.32
N ILE A 300 8.72 -11.78 1.54
CA ILE A 300 9.79 -11.33 0.66
C ILE A 300 11.00 -10.86 1.45
N GLU A 301 10.81 -10.07 2.52
CA GLU A 301 11.89 -9.62 3.40
C GLU A 301 12.63 -10.78 4.06
N LEU A 302 11.90 -11.81 4.52
CA LEU A 302 12.50 -13.03 5.08
C LEU A 302 13.28 -13.83 4.02
N ALA A 303 12.71 -13.99 2.83
CA ALA A 303 13.37 -14.69 1.73
C ALA A 303 14.67 -13.99 1.32
N LEU A 304 14.63 -12.66 1.19
CA LEU A 304 15.80 -11.85 0.91
C LEU A 304 16.84 -11.94 2.04
N THR A 305 16.42 -11.94 3.30
CA THR A 305 17.34 -12.14 4.43
C THR A 305 18.05 -13.49 4.37
N HIS A 306 17.38 -14.55 3.91
CA HIS A 306 18.00 -15.86 3.72
C HIS A 306 19.01 -15.91 2.57
N ILE A 307 18.71 -15.22 1.46
CA ILE A 307 19.61 -15.16 0.29
C ILE A 307 20.81 -14.25 0.57
N HIS A 308 20.59 -13.12 1.23
CA HIS A 308 21.59 -12.08 1.47
C HIS A 308 22.21 -12.19 2.87
N SER A 309 22.90 -13.29 3.16
CA SER A 309 23.52 -13.58 4.47
C SER A 309 24.47 -12.50 5.04
N LYS A 310 24.87 -11.49 4.24
CA LYS A 310 25.69 -10.35 4.68
C LYS A 310 24.90 -9.06 5.00
N LYS A 311 23.61 -9.00 4.65
CA LYS A 311 22.69 -7.87 4.89
C LYS A 311 21.55 -8.30 5.81
N GLU A 312 21.88 -9.02 6.87
CA GLU A 312 20.87 -9.61 7.73
C GLU A 312 20.12 -8.52 8.50
N LYS A 313 18.80 -8.52 8.33
CA LYS A 313 17.84 -7.66 9.02
C LYS A 313 16.82 -8.57 9.70
N ALA A 314 16.53 -8.32 10.97
CA ALA A 314 15.40 -8.92 11.64
C ALA A 314 14.09 -8.43 11.00
N LEU A 315 13.01 -9.18 11.19
CA LEU A 315 11.74 -8.82 10.59
C LEU A 315 11.17 -7.55 11.22
N SER A 316 10.65 -6.65 10.38
CA SER A 316 9.90 -5.47 10.86
C SER A 316 8.55 -5.89 11.45
N CYS A 317 7.81 -4.95 12.05
CA CYS A 317 6.44 -5.22 12.48
C CYS A 317 5.62 -5.82 11.33
N TYR A 318 4.96 -6.95 11.62
CA TYR A 318 4.31 -7.82 10.65
C TYR A 318 3.13 -7.16 9.93
N SER A 319 2.30 -6.43 10.67
CA SER A 319 1.08 -5.81 10.15
C SER A 319 0.79 -4.51 10.91
N PRO A 320 0.45 -3.41 10.23
CA PRO A 320 0.04 -2.19 10.91
C PRO A 320 -1.30 -2.38 11.62
N LEU A 321 -1.55 -1.55 12.64
CA LEU A 321 -2.84 -1.49 13.31
C LEU A 321 -3.63 -0.29 12.79
N THR A 322 -4.65 -0.57 11.99
CA THR A 322 -5.57 0.46 11.47
C THR A 322 -6.81 0.48 12.34
N VAL A 323 -7.24 1.66 12.79
CA VAL A 323 -8.42 1.87 13.62
C VAL A 323 -9.30 2.97 13.06
N GLN A 324 -10.61 2.78 13.15
CA GLN A 324 -11.64 3.76 12.85
C GLN A 324 -12.47 4.00 14.10
N PHE A 325 -12.69 5.27 14.42
CA PHE A 325 -13.65 5.72 15.43
C PHE A 325 -14.83 6.37 14.72
N ASN A 326 -16.05 6.03 15.13
CA ASN A 326 -17.31 6.56 14.62
C ASN A 326 -18.16 7.08 15.78
N ALA A 327 -18.58 8.33 15.69
CA ALA A 327 -19.51 8.92 16.64
C ALA A 327 -20.40 9.95 15.94
N ASN A 328 -21.71 9.78 16.05
CA ASN A 328 -22.71 10.59 15.35
C ASN A 328 -22.41 10.65 13.83
N SER A 329 -22.22 11.84 13.27
CA SER A 329 -21.85 12.07 11.87
C SER A 329 -20.34 12.23 11.63
N SER A 330 -19.50 12.00 12.65
CA SER A 330 -18.06 12.15 12.59
C SER A 330 -17.35 10.80 12.57
N GLN A 331 -16.25 10.72 11.82
CA GLN A 331 -15.37 9.56 11.79
C GLN A 331 -13.89 9.98 11.74
N ALA A 332 -13.01 9.18 12.33
CA ALA A 332 -11.58 9.32 12.15
C ALA A 332 -10.93 7.95 11.94
N VAL A 333 -10.04 7.86 10.95
CA VAL A 333 -9.25 6.67 10.66
C VAL A 333 -7.78 6.95 10.93
N LEU A 334 -7.16 6.12 11.77
CA LEU A 334 -5.75 6.19 12.12
C LEU A 334 -5.07 4.89 11.72
N ARG A 335 -3.83 5.00 11.23
CA ARG A 335 -2.97 3.84 10.95
C ARG A 335 -1.73 3.95 11.82
N LEU A 336 -1.69 3.13 12.86
CA LEU A 336 -0.56 3.02 13.78
C LEU A 336 0.50 2.11 13.15
N GLN A 337 1.61 2.72 12.73
CA GLN A 337 2.75 1.98 12.20
C GLN A 337 3.47 1.22 13.30
N GLY A 338 4.15 0.14 12.93
CA GLY A 338 4.99 -0.63 13.83
C GLY A 338 6.47 -0.29 13.70
N GLY A 339 7.28 -0.87 14.59
CA GLY A 339 8.73 -0.68 14.58
C GLY A 339 9.45 -1.46 13.49
N GLU A 340 10.59 -0.95 13.03
CA GLU A 340 11.47 -1.62 12.07
C GLU A 340 12.30 -2.71 12.76
N GLY A 341 12.56 -3.82 12.05
CA GLY A 341 13.48 -4.84 12.55
C GLY A 341 14.93 -4.34 12.61
N ALA A 342 15.68 -4.78 13.61
CA ALA A 342 17.08 -4.46 13.78
C ALA A 342 17.94 -4.99 12.62
N PHE A 343 19.04 -4.32 12.34
CA PHE A 343 20.03 -4.75 11.36
C PHE A 343 21.20 -5.43 12.05
N ALA A 344 22.03 -6.10 11.26
CA ALA A 344 23.29 -6.67 11.75
C ALA A 344 24.28 -5.66 12.36
N ASN A 345 24.06 -4.35 12.14
CA ASN A 345 24.96 -3.28 12.57
C ASN A 345 24.28 -2.08 13.26
N ARG A 346 22.96 -2.09 13.43
CA ARG A 346 22.22 -1.00 14.10
C ARG A 346 20.84 -1.45 14.59
N ASP A 347 20.33 -0.73 15.58
CA ASP A 347 18.94 -0.87 16.02
C ASP A 347 17.95 -0.53 14.89
N GLY A 348 16.75 -1.09 15.02
CA GLY A 348 15.62 -0.76 14.16
C GLY A 348 15.04 0.60 14.48
N ALA A 349 14.59 1.34 13.47
CA ALA A 349 13.88 2.59 13.67
C ALA A 349 12.55 2.36 14.42
N SER A 350 12.31 3.13 15.49
CA SER A 350 11.02 3.10 16.20
C SER A 350 9.93 3.81 15.39
N ALA A 351 8.68 3.41 15.58
CA ALA A 351 7.55 4.02 14.91
C ALA A 351 7.42 5.53 15.22
N HIS A 352 6.88 6.27 14.25
CA HIS A 352 6.71 7.72 14.29
C HIS A 352 5.27 8.11 14.63
N LEU A 353 5.10 9.18 15.41
CA LEU A 353 3.81 9.73 15.84
C LEU A 353 3.35 10.94 15.02
N GLU A 354 4.21 11.48 14.15
CA GLU A 354 4.05 12.78 13.47
C GLU A 354 2.77 12.89 12.63
N ASN A 355 2.16 11.77 12.24
CA ASN A 355 0.93 11.75 11.44
C ASN A 355 -0.36 11.72 12.27
N ILE A 356 -0.27 11.81 13.61
CA ILE A 356 -1.44 11.77 14.51
C ILE A 356 -1.66 13.17 15.11
N SER A 357 -2.72 13.85 14.65
CA SER A 357 -3.15 15.13 15.23
C SER A 357 -4.17 14.88 16.34
N ILE A 358 -3.70 14.95 17.60
CA ILE A 358 -4.55 14.78 18.78
C ILE A 358 -5.69 15.80 18.79
N GLU A 359 -5.36 17.08 18.59
CA GLU A 359 -6.32 18.19 18.57
C GLU A 359 -7.43 17.98 17.54
N ARG A 360 -7.08 17.46 16.35
CA ARG A 360 -8.07 17.15 15.32
C ARG A 360 -9.01 16.03 15.77
N ILE A 361 -8.47 14.96 16.35
CA ILE A 361 -9.26 13.80 16.79
C ILE A 361 -10.22 14.22 17.90
N GLU A 362 -9.74 14.92 18.94
CA GLU A 362 -10.58 15.36 20.08
C GLU A 362 -11.60 16.44 19.69
N ARG A 363 -11.34 17.21 18.63
CA ARG A 363 -12.31 18.18 18.09
C ARG A 363 -13.42 17.50 17.28
N GLU A 364 -13.09 16.45 16.53
CA GLU A 364 -14.03 15.79 15.62
C GLU A 364 -14.85 14.69 16.31
N LEU A 365 -14.30 14.07 17.37
CA LEU A 365 -14.88 12.92 18.05
C LEU A 365 -14.99 13.15 19.57
N PRO A 366 -16.00 12.58 20.24
CA PRO A 366 -16.18 12.70 21.70
C PRO A 366 -15.24 11.73 22.42
N VAL A 367 -13.94 11.94 22.28
CA VAL A 367 -12.88 11.13 22.87
C VAL A 367 -11.80 12.02 23.47
N LYS A 368 -11.04 11.47 24.41
CA LYS A 368 -9.84 12.09 24.98
C LYS A 368 -8.64 11.17 24.79
N ILE A 369 -7.56 11.69 24.22
CA ILE A 369 -6.32 10.95 24.04
C ILE A 369 -5.54 11.00 25.36
N VAL A 370 -5.61 9.91 26.11
CA VAL A 370 -4.91 9.76 27.39
C VAL A 370 -3.41 9.57 27.19
N ARG A 371 -3.01 8.90 26.09
CA ARG A 371 -1.61 8.66 25.76
C ARG A 371 -1.42 8.45 24.27
N ALA A 372 -0.42 9.11 23.69
CA ALA A 372 0.11 8.82 22.37
C ALA A 372 1.64 8.80 22.47
N ASP A 373 2.23 7.61 22.47
CA ASP A 373 3.65 7.44 22.80
C ASP A 373 4.22 6.20 22.10
N ARG A 374 5.53 5.99 22.16
CA ARG A 374 6.17 4.72 21.80
C ARG A 374 5.98 3.71 22.94
N ARG A 375 5.68 2.44 22.61
CA ARG A 375 5.57 1.34 23.59
C ARG A 375 6.82 1.27 24.45
N GLN A 376 6.71 1.04 25.76
CA GLN A 376 7.89 0.96 26.64
C GLN A 376 8.78 -0.26 26.37
N SER A 377 8.23 -1.32 25.79
CA SER A 377 9.02 -2.47 25.36
C SER A 377 10.05 -2.05 24.32
N LEU A 378 11.30 -2.53 24.46
CA LEU A 378 12.43 -2.23 23.57
C LEU A 378 12.36 -2.98 22.23
N GLY A 379 11.18 -3.47 21.86
CA GLY A 379 10.97 -4.37 20.74
C GLY A 379 11.67 -5.73 20.91
N GLY A 380 11.98 -6.37 19.78
CA GLY A 380 12.67 -7.66 19.78
C GLY A 380 14.09 -7.52 20.34
N LYS A 381 14.47 -8.45 21.21
CA LYS A 381 15.75 -8.44 21.93
C LYS A 381 16.90 -8.97 21.07
N GLY A 382 18.05 -8.32 21.13
CA GLY A 382 19.27 -8.78 20.49
C GLY A 382 20.47 -7.93 20.90
N LYS A 383 21.61 -8.11 20.23
CA LYS A 383 22.71 -7.13 20.28
C LYS A 383 22.22 -5.77 19.81
N PHE A 384 21.43 -5.78 18.74
CA PHE A 384 20.67 -4.64 18.26
C PHE A 384 19.19 -4.90 18.48
N SER A 385 18.51 -3.91 19.05
CA SER A 385 17.10 -3.99 19.42
C SER A 385 16.20 -3.60 18.26
N GLY A 386 15.05 -4.26 18.16
CA GLY A 386 14.02 -3.87 17.21
C GLY A 386 13.41 -2.51 17.56
N GLY A 387 12.91 -1.80 16.56
CA GLY A 387 12.21 -0.54 16.75
C GLY A 387 10.95 -0.71 17.61
N ARG A 388 10.68 0.27 18.47
CA ARG A 388 9.50 0.29 19.35
C ARG A 388 8.24 0.57 18.53
N GLY A 389 7.16 -0.13 18.84
CA GLY A 389 5.82 0.19 18.32
C GLY A 389 5.22 1.43 19.02
N LEU A 390 3.95 1.71 18.75
CA LEU A 390 3.18 2.80 19.34
C LEU A 390 2.18 2.28 20.37
N ILE A 391 1.87 3.10 21.37
CA ILE A 391 0.75 2.94 22.29
C ILE A 391 -0.15 4.16 22.18
N PHE A 392 -1.42 3.93 21.88
CA PHE A 392 -2.44 4.95 21.75
C PHE A 392 -3.61 4.62 22.67
N LYS A 393 -3.82 5.42 23.73
CA LYS A 393 -4.89 5.24 24.71
C LYS A 393 -5.96 6.30 24.51
N VAL A 394 -7.20 5.86 24.33
CA VAL A 394 -8.34 6.71 24.01
C VAL A 394 -9.44 6.46 25.03
N GLU A 395 -9.80 7.47 25.79
CA GLU A 395 -10.96 7.48 26.68
C GLU A 395 -12.19 7.97 25.90
N ALA A 396 -13.28 7.24 25.99
CA ALA A 396 -14.55 7.61 25.37
C ALA A 396 -15.30 8.63 26.25
N LEU A 397 -15.60 9.83 25.74
CA LEU A 397 -16.40 10.85 26.44
C LEU A 397 -17.91 10.70 26.17
N ALA A 398 -18.26 9.96 25.13
CA ALA A 398 -19.58 9.44 24.81
C ALA A 398 -19.43 8.03 24.21
N ASP A 399 -20.53 7.34 23.97
CA ASP A 399 -20.53 6.07 23.27
C ASP A 399 -19.94 6.23 21.84
N VAL A 400 -18.90 5.46 21.52
CA VAL A 400 -18.16 5.52 20.25
C VAL A 400 -18.10 4.11 19.66
N GLU A 401 -18.53 3.93 18.42
CA GLU A 401 -18.29 2.69 17.69
C GLU A 401 -16.86 2.70 17.15
N THR A 402 -16.09 1.65 17.45
CA THR A 402 -14.70 1.56 17.02
C THR A 402 -14.47 0.25 16.29
N THR A 403 -13.87 0.33 15.10
CA THR A 403 -13.46 -0.82 14.28
C THR A 403 -11.95 -0.80 14.14
N TRP A 404 -11.29 -1.94 14.27
CA TRP A 404 -9.85 -2.05 14.07
C TRP A 404 -9.47 -3.32 13.32
N LEU A 405 -8.33 -3.26 12.67
CA LEU A 405 -7.79 -4.30 11.80
C LEU A 405 -6.26 -4.33 11.93
N SER A 406 -5.76 -5.47 12.36
CA SER A 406 -4.39 -5.93 12.25
C SER A 406 -4.39 -7.45 12.10
N ASP A 407 -3.21 -8.06 11.99
CA ASP A 407 -3.03 -9.49 11.71
C ASP A 407 -1.62 -9.93 12.15
N LEU A 408 -1.27 -11.18 11.89
CA LEU A 408 0.04 -11.78 12.17
C LEU A 408 0.43 -11.70 13.64
N THR A 409 -0.54 -11.93 14.52
CA THR A 409 -0.39 -11.89 15.98
C THR A 409 -0.41 -13.27 16.63
N LEU A 410 -1.04 -14.24 15.97
CA LEU A 410 -1.20 -15.62 16.47
C LEU A 410 -0.12 -16.55 15.95
N HIS A 411 0.28 -16.39 14.69
CA HIS A 411 1.25 -17.27 14.02
C HIS A 411 2.54 -16.52 13.73
N ARG A 412 3.61 -16.88 14.45
CA ARG A 412 4.93 -16.31 14.22
C ARG A 412 5.64 -17.07 13.10
N PRO A 413 6.09 -16.38 12.02
CA PRO A 413 6.82 -17.05 10.96
C PRO A 413 8.18 -17.52 11.47
N ARG A 414 8.79 -18.47 10.76
CA ARG A 414 10.16 -18.88 11.09
C ARG A 414 11.12 -17.74 10.73
N ILE A 415 11.95 -17.35 11.70
CA ILE A 415 12.97 -16.30 11.52
C ILE A 415 14.39 -16.89 11.59
N PRO A 416 15.42 -16.16 11.09
CA PRO A 416 16.82 -16.56 11.25
C PRO A 416 17.20 -16.79 12.72
N LYS A 417 18.14 -17.73 12.98
CA LYS A 417 18.52 -18.15 14.35
C LYS A 417 19.10 -17.03 15.22
N ASN A 418 19.67 -16.01 14.59
CA ASN A 418 20.23 -14.83 15.25
C ASN A 418 19.23 -13.68 15.37
N CYS A 419 17.98 -13.87 14.97
CA CYS A 419 16.93 -12.88 15.11
C CYS A 419 15.98 -13.27 16.25
N SER A 420 15.29 -12.29 16.80
CA SER A 420 14.16 -12.48 17.71
C SER A 420 12.93 -11.76 17.19
N HIS A 421 11.75 -12.21 17.61
CA HIS A 421 10.52 -11.51 17.26
C HIS A 421 10.32 -10.26 18.11
N GLY A 422 9.66 -9.26 17.53
CA GLY A 422 9.06 -8.16 18.26
C GLY A 422 7.73 -8.55 18.93
N ASP A 423 7.20 -7.61 19.71
CA ASP A 423 5.88 -7.67 20.29
C ASP A 423 4.80 -7.62 19.20
N PRO A 424 3.72 -8.43 19.33
CA PRO A 424 2.60 -8.37 18.41
C PRO A 424 1.77 -7.10 18.65
N CYS A 425 0.86 -6.80 17.73
CA CYS A 425 -0.20 -5.83 17.98
C CYS A 425 -1.12 -6.33 19.11
N GLU A 426 -1.63 -5.41 19.92
CA GLU A 426 -2.56 -5.72 21.01
C GLU A 426 -3.64 -4.65 21.10
N VAL A 427 -4.87 -5.07 21.36
CA VAL A 427 -6.01 -4.18 21.62
C VAL A 427 -6.58 -4.53 22.98
N ILE A 428 -6.68 -3.55 23.87
CA ILE A 428 -7.09 -3.74 25.26
C ILE A 428 -8.22 -2.76 25.57
N LEU A 429 -9.30 -3.25 26.17
CA LEU A 429 -10.43 -2.45 26.63
C LEU A 429 -10.48 -2.50 28.16
N ASP A 430 -10.36 -1.33 28.78
CA ASP A 430 -10.60 -1.12 30.20
C ASP A 430 -12.04 -0.60 30.37
N SER A 431 -12.91 -1.38 31.01
CA SER A 431 -14.32 -1.05 31.23
C SER A 431 -14.79 -1.49 32.62
N ASN A 432 -15.40 -0.57 33.37
CA ASN A 432 -15.95 -0.80 34.71
C ASN A 432 -14.99 -1.51 35.68
N GLY A 433 -13.71 -1.12 35.67
CA GLY A 433 -12.68 -1.73 36.52
C GLY A 433 -12.20 -3.12 36.07
N SER A 434 -12.66 -3.59 34.90
CA SER A 434 -12.17 -4.81 34.26
C SER A 434 -11.33 -4.49 33.03
N THR A 435 -10.23 -5.23 32.84
CA THR A 435 -9.36 -5.13 31.66
C THR A 435 -9.53 -6.38 30.81
N LYS A 436 -9.79 -6.21 29.50
CA LYS A 436 -9.93 -7.31 28.54
C LYS A 436 -9.01 -7.09 27.35
N VAL A 437 -8.26 -8.13 26.97
CA VAL A 437 -7.55 -8.18 25.68
C VAL A 437 -8.56 -8.61 24.62
N LEU A 438 -8.69 -7.81 23.56
CA LEU A 438 -9.59 -8.07 22.43
C LEU A 438 -8.82 -8.68 21.25
N PRO A 439 -9.50 -9.41 20.35
CA PRO A 439 -8.92 -9.79 19.07
C PRO A 439 -8.43 -8.57 18.30
N VAL A 440 -7.33 -8.70 17.53
CA VAL A 440 -6.75 -7.58 16.76
C VAL A 440 -7.51 -7.25 15.46
N LEU A 441 -8.63 -7.93 15.25
CA LEU A 441 -9.64 -7.60 14.26
C LEU A 441 -10.99 -7.61 14.98
N GLY A 442 -11.69 -6.47 14.97
CA GLY A 442 -12.97 -6.38 15.68
C GLY A 442 -13.69 -5.06 15.46
N THR A 443 -14.96 -5.06 15.83
CA THR A 443 -15.77 -3.86 16.00
C THR A 443 -16.41 -3.92 17.38
N GLN A 444 -16.35 -2.82 18.12
CA GLN A 444 -16.85 -2.72 19.48
C GLN A 444 -17.43 -1.33 19.71
N LYS A 445 -18.58 -1.29 20.37
CA LYS A 445 -19.08 -0.06 20.99
C LYS A 445 -18.29 0.17 22.28
N VAL A 446 -17.46 1.21 22.31
CA VAL A 446 -16.72 1.66 23.49
C VAL A 446 -17.63 2.62 24.24
N LEU A 447 -17.98 2.29 25.48
CA LEU A 447 -18.96 3.06 26.24
C LEU A 447 -18.29 4.28 26.87
N LYS A 448 -19.10 5.31 27.16
CA LYS A 448 -18.61 6.49 27.90
C LYS A 448 -17.87 6.09 29.18
N GLY A 449 -16.65 6.60 29.34
CA GLY A 449 -15.75 6.34 30.47
C GLY A 449 -14.82 5.15 30.29
N ASP A 450 -15.06 4.28 29.30
CA ASP A 450 -14.14 3.20 28.97
C ASP A 450 -12.88 3.73 28.27
N VAL A 451 -11.78 2.99 28.42
CA VAL A 451 -10.50 3.30 27.76
C VAL A 451 -10.11 2.18 26.81
N LEU A 452 -9.96 2.53 25.52
CA LEU A 452 -9.40 1.65 24.51
C LEU A 452 -7.90 1.93 24.36
N THR A 453 -7.08 0.93 24.63
CA THR A 453 -5.63 0.95 24.40
C THR A 453 -5.29 0.16 23.15
N LEU A 454 -4.64 0.84 22.20
CA LEU A 454 -4.19 0.29 20.93
C LEU A 454 -2.66 0.26 20.91
N CYS A 455 -2.09 -0.92 20.82
CA CYS A 455 -0.64 -1.13 20.75
C CYS A 455 -0.28 -1.68 19.37
N SER A 456 0.50 -0.93 18.58
CA SER A 456 1.08 -1.49 17.34
C SER A 456 2.26 -2.42 17.65
N GLY A 457 2.58 -3.31 16.73
CA GLY A 457 3.68 -4.25 16.90
C GLY A 457 5.05 -3.57 16.84
N SER A 458 6.06 -4.24 17.40
CA SER A 458 7.45 -3.78 17.35
C SER A 458 8.26 -4.56 16.31
N GLY A 459 9.43 -4.05 15.95
CA GLY A 459 10.38 -4.80 15.13
C GLY A 459 11.08 -5.91 15.91
N GLY A 460 11.63 -6.89 15.19
CA GLY A 460 12.48 -7.94 15.74
C GLY A 460 13.89 -7.47 16.08
N GLY A 461 14.57 -8.19 16.99
CA GLY A 461 15.94 -7.91 17.39
C GLY A 461 16.94 -8.76 16.61
N PHE A 462 18.20 -8.33 16.60
CA PHE A 462 19.28 -9.00 15.89
C PHE A 462 20.50 -9.28 16.78
N GLY A 463 21.08 -10.47 16.66
CA GLY A 463 22.24 -10.93 17.42
C GLY A 463 21.87 -11.41 18.83
N LYS A 464 22.83 -12.00 19.53
CA LYS A 464 22.64 -12.35 20.95
C LYS A 464 22.74 -11.09 21.80
N PRO A 465 21.82 -10.86 22.75
CA PRO A 465 21.95 -9.75 23.68
C PRO A 465 23.26 -9.90 24.47
N GLU A 466 24.00 -8.81 24.64
CA GLU A 466 25.13 -8.78 25.56
C GLU A 466 24.56 -8.94 26.98
N THR A 467 25.04 -9.94 27.72
CA THR A 467 24.69 -10.11 29.12
C THR A 467 25.16 -8.85 29.86
N PRO A 468 24.29 -8.13 30.58
CA PRO A 468 24.76 -7.01 31.39
C PRO A 468 25.80 -7.52 32.39
N ALA A 469 26.95 -6.84 32.42
CA ALA A 469 28.08 -7.15 33.30
C ALA A 469 27.73 -6.96 34.79
#